data_AF-A0A4Y2P6X4-F1
#
_entry.id   AF-A0A4Y2P6X4-F1
#
_cell.length_a   1.000
_cell.length_b   1.000
_cell.length_c   1.000
_cell.angle_alpha   90.00
_cell.angle_beta   90.00
_cell.angle_gamma   90.00
#
_symmetry.space_group_name_H-M   'P 1'
#
loop_
_entity.id
_entity.type
_entity.pdbx_description
1 polymer ?
#
loop_
_entity_poly.entity_id
_entity_poly.type
_entity_poly.pdbx_seq_one_letter_code
_entity_poly.pdbx_strand_id
1 'polypeptide(L)'
;MANLEALKKSQKTDRAAFTKAYNKVEELITFEGVDISELEAELNVLKVKSDRLEITHASILELFPEKDFEAEFEVVEDFRDRAIHNNKSKSKKDYHLSTKCSRAREVIESFPPTGDNYPKAIDCLKTRFGRNDLQVEVYVRELLKLVLKNANSNFCSNNLCALYDNLEQQIRALETLGVTTDKSAALLYPLVESCMPEDFLRAWQRSSNFDLGSDSKTRLDSLLKFLKTEVESEERINLAMAGVCLKDGSSYKNGSKLNKDKMCTAASLLSTSVTAEKLCVFCSGKHKSINCFKAQKIPYSEKLKILKDKGYCFKCFKAGHRVAKC
;
A
#
# COMPACT_ATOMS: atom_id res chain seq x y z
N MET A 1 -18.55 -17.55 -21.23
CA MET A 1 -19.91 -17.60 -20.67
C MET A 1 -20.28 -19.00 -20.16
N ALA A 2 -20.19 -20.08 -20.96
CA ALA A 2 -20.54 -21.45 -20.51
C ALA A 2 -19.79 -21.95 -19.24
N ASN A 3 -18.53 -21.56 -19.05
CA ASN A 3 -17.75 -21.93 -17.86
C ASN A 3 -18.24 -21.22 -16.57
N LEU A 4 -18.71 -19.96 -16.71
CA LEU A 4 -19.19 -19.17 -15.58
C LEU A 4 -20.54 -19.70 -15.06
N GLU A 5 -21.45 -20.07 -15.95
CA GLU A 5 -22.74 -20.68 -15.55
C GLU A 5 -22.56 -22.02 -14.84
N ALA A 6 -21.61 -22.84 -15.30
CA ALA A 6 -21.25 -24.09 -14.65
C ALA A 6 -20.70 -23.86 -13.24
N LEU A 7 -19.83 -22.85 -13.07
CA LEU A 7 -19.28 -22.47 -11.77
C LEU A 7 -20.34 -21.89 -10.83
N LYS A 8 -21.26 -21.04 -11.31
CA LYS A 8 -22.40 -20.55 -10.51
C LYS A 8 -23.31 -21.69 -10.04
N LYS A 9 -23.51 -22.70 -10.88
CA LYS A 9 -24.24 -23.93 -10.50
C LYS A 9 -23.47 -24.74 -9.44
N SER A 10 -22.14 -24.83 -9.56
CA SER A 10 -21.29 -25.45 -8.55
C SER A 10 -21.36 -24.69 -7.23
N GLN A 11 -21.26 -23.36 -7.25
CA GLN A 11 -21.35 -22.49 -6.08
C GLN A 11 -22.65 -22.68 -5.32
N LYS A 12 -23.79 -22.74 -6.02
CA LYS A 12 -25.09 -23.03 -5.40
C LYS A 12 -25.10 -24.38 -4.70
N THR A 13 -24.45 -25.38 -5.30
CA THR A 13 -24.34 -26.74 -4.75
C THR A 13 -23.42 -26.77 -3.51
N ASP A 14 -22.27 -26.10 -3.58
CA ASP A 14 -21.31 -26.01 -2.48
C ASP A 14 -21.90 -25.21 -1.30
N ARG A 15 -22.66 -24.12 -1.55
CA ARG A 15 -23.39 -23.37 -0.51
C ARG A 15 -24.41 -24.24 0.22
N ALA A 16 -25.19 -25.04 -0.52
CA ALA A 16 -26.17 -25.95 0.08
C ALA A 16 -25.47 -27.03 0.93
N ALA A 17 -24.35 -27.57 0.46
CA ALA A 17 -23.57 -28.56 1.20
C ALA A 17 -22.92 -27.98 2.47
N PHE A 18 -22.37 -26.76 2.39
CA PHE A 18 -21.83 -26.03 3.54
C PHE A 18 -22.92 -25.77 4.58
N THR A 19 -24.08 -25.24 4.15
CA THR A 19 -25.19 -24.93 5.06
C THR A 19 -25.67 -26.19 5.79
N LYS A 20 -25.74 -27.34 5.09
CA LYS A 20 -26.12 -28.61 5.71
C LYS A 20 -25.12 -29.07 6.77
N ALA A 21 -23.82 -28.99 6.49
CA ALA A 21 -22.77 -29.34 7.44
C ALA A 21 -22.73 -28.38 8.64
N TYR A 22 -22.93 -27.08 8.38
CA TYR A 22 -22.98 -26.05 9.42
C TYR A 22 -24.12 -26.31 10.39
N ASN A 23 -25.34 -26.52 9.88
CA ASN A 23 -26.51 -26.80 10.71
C ASN A 23 -26.33 -28.09 11.54
N LYS A 24 -25.58 -29.07 11.02
CA LYS A 24 -25.30 -30.31 11.75
C LYS A 24 -24.35 -30.09 12.92
N VAL A 25 -23.28 -29.31 12.72
CA VAL A 25 -22.38 -28.89 13.80
C VAL A 25 -23.11 -28.01 14.83
N GLU A 26 -23.96 -27.10 14.36
CA GLU A 26 -24.76 -26.23 15.23
C GLU A 26 -25.73 -27.04 16.11
N GLU A 27 -26.41 -28.04 15.54
CA GLU A 27 -27.25 -28.97 16.28
C GLU A 27 -26.45 -29.69 17.37
N LEU A 28 -25.29 -30.26 17.03
CA LEU A 28 -24.43 -30.97 17.98
C LEU A 28 -23.93 -30.04 19.11
N ILE A 29 -23.59 -28.79 18.85
CA ILE A 29 -23.12 -27.87 19.89
C ILE A 29 -24.24 -27.50 20.90
N THR A 30 -25.51 -27.68 20.54
CA THR A 30 -26.65 -27.36 21.41
C THR A 30 -27.06 -28.47 22.38
N PHE A 31 -26.55 -29.71 22.22
CA PHE A 31 -26.88 -30.83 23.11
C PHE A 31 -25.92 -30.92 24.31
N GLU A 32 -26.46 -31.12 25.52
CA GLU A 32 -25.65 -31.47 26.70
C GLU A 32 -25.26 -32.95 26.64
N GLY A 33 -23.96 -33.26 26.54
CA GLY A 33 -23.44 -34.64 26.51
C GLY A 33 -22.90 -35.14 25.16
N VAL A 34 -22.57 -34.25 24.24
CA VAL A 34 -22.06 -34.60 22.90
C VAL A 34 -20.69 -35.28 22.96
N ASP A 35 -20.55 -36.36 22.19
CA ASP A 35 -19.27 -37.03 21.97
C ASP A 35 -18.33 -36.09 21.19
N ILE A 36 -17.22 -35.72 21.83
CA ILE A 36 -16.19 -34.85 21.26
C ILE A 36 -15.68 -35.42 19.93
N SER A 37 -15.61 -36.74 19.81
CA SER A 37 -15.15 -37.43 18.60
C SER A 37 -16.10 -37.21 17.40
N GLU A 38 -17.42 -37.20 17.67
CA GLU A 38 -18.45 -36.93 16.67
C GLU A 38 -18.44 -35.45 16.25
N LEU A 39 -18.27 -34.54 17.21
CA LEU A 39 -18.16 -33.11 16.94
C LEU A 39 -16.91 -32.78 16.11
N GLU A 40 -15.76 -33.39 16.43
CA GLU A 40 -14.52 -33.23 15.65
C GLU A 40 -14.66 -33.77 14.22
N ALA A 41 -15.35 -34.89 14.03
CA ALA A 41 -15.63 -35.44 12.71
C ALA A 41 -16.49 -34.49 11.86
N GLU A 42 -17.58 -33.98 12.42
CA GLU A 42 -18.47 -33.04 11.72
C GLU A 42 -17.82 -31.67 11.48
N LEU A 43 -16.96 -31.21 12.40
CA LEU A 43 -16.17 -29.98 12.19
C LEU A 43 -15.17 -30.14 11.04
N ASN A 44 -14.55 -31.30 10.90
CA ASN A 44 -13.69 -31.61 9.75
C ASN A 44 -14.48 -31.65 8.44
N VAL A 45 -15.69 -32.22 8.45
CA VAL A 45 -16.60 -32.19 7.29
C VAL A 45 -16.96 -30.74 6.92
N LEU A 46 -17.33 -29.91 7.90
CA LEU A 46 -17.64 -28.50 7.69
C LEU A 46 -16.46 -27.75 7.07
N LYS A 47 -15.24 -27.98 7.58
CA LYS A 47 -14.02 -27.35 7.07
C LYS A 47 -13.77 -27.70 5.60
N VAL A 48 -13.87 -28.98 5.23
CA VAL A 48 -13.71 -29.43 3.84
C VAL A 48 -14.76 -28.79 2.92
N LYS A 49 -16.00 -28.58 3.39
CA LYS A 49 -17.04 -27.89 2.62
C LYS A 49 -16.80 -26.39 2.50
N SER A 50 -16.25 -25.75 3.53
CA SER A 50 -15.84 -24.34 3.52
C SER A 50 -14.73 -24.10 2.49
N ASP A 51 -13.66 -24.91 2.54
CA ASP A 51 -12.52 -24.79 1.64
C ASP A 51 -12.95 -24.95 0.17
N ARG A 52 -13.84 -25.91 -0.10
CA ARG A 52 -14.42 -26.09 -1.45
C ARG A 52 -15.22 -24.88 -1.92
N LEU A 53 -16.02 -24.27 -1.03
CA LEU A 53 -16.81 -23.09 -1.37
C LEU A 53 -15.92 -21.87 -1.65
N GLU A 54 -14.83 -21.70 -0.90
CA GLU A 54 -13.82 -20.67 -1.13
C GLU A 54 -13.13 -20.83 -2.49
N ILE A 55 -12.75 -22.06 -2.85
CA ILE A 55 -12.15 -22.36 -4.16
C ILE A 55 -13.13 -22.04 -5.30
N THR A 56 -14.40 -22.41 -5.15
CA THR A 56 -15.44 -22.10 -6.14
C THR A 56 -15.68 -20.59 -6.25
N HIS A 57 -15.66 -19.85 -5.13
CA HIS A 57 -15.74 -18.38 -5.14
C HIS A 57 -14.55 -17.72 -5.82
N ALA A 58 -13.32 -18.15 -5.52
CA ALA A 58 -12.11 -17.63 -6.16
C ALA A 58 -12.11 -17.87 -7.68
N SER A 59 -12.50 -19.09 -8.10
CA SER A 59 -12.60 -19.45 -9.52
C SER A 59 -13.65 -18.62 -10.28
N ILE A 60 -14.70 -18.20 -9.59
CA ILE A 60 -15.75 -17.33 -10.15
C ILE A 60 -15.23 -15.90 -10.30
N LEU A 61 -14.53 -15.36 -9.28
CA LEU A 61 -13.97 -14.01 -9.29
C LEU A 61 -12.96 -13.80 -10.43
N GLU A 62 -12.15 -14.81 -10.74
CA GLU A 62 -11.18 -14.76 -11.85
C GLU A 62 -11.83 -14.66 -13.24
N LEU A 63 -13.12 -15.01 -13.37
CA LEU A 63 -13.84 -15.06 -14.65
C LEU A 63 -14.85 -13.91 -14.84
N PHE A 64 -14.96 -13.00 -13.88
CA PHE A 64 -15.91 -11.88 -13.94
C PHE A 64 -15.30 -10.62 -14.55
N PRO A 65 -15.91 -10.02 -15.60
CA PRO A 65 -15.61 -8.67 -16.04
C PRO A 65 -16.07 -7.64 -14.98
N GLU A 66 -15.28 -6.60 -14.73
CA GLU A 66 -15.47 -5.56 -13.69
C GLU A 66 -16.87 -4.93 -13.61
N LYS A 67 -17.71 -5.02 -14.65
CA LYS A 67 -19.05 -4.41 -14.70
C LYS A 67 -20.18 -5.23 -14.06
N ASP A 68 -19.99 -6.54 -13.86
CA ASP A 68 -21.00 -7.40 -13.23
C ASP A 68 -20.68 -7.71 -11.75
N PHE A 69 -19.57 -7.16 -11.24
CA PHE A 69 -19.09 -7.36 -9.87
C PHE A 69 -20.04 -6.77 -8.83
N GLU A 70 -20.63 -5.61 -9.11
CA GLU A 70 -21.49 -4.87 -8.18
C GLU A 70 -22.76 -5.64 -7.82
N ALA A 71 -23.41 -6.25 -8.82
CA ALA A 71 -24.66 -6.98 -8.63
C ALA A 71 -24.48 -8.31 -7.89
N GLU A 72 -23.36 -9.02 -8.11
CA GLU A 72 -23.04 -10.23 -7.33
C GLU A 72 -22.51 -9.88 -5.93
N PHE A 73 -21.78 -8.77 -5.77
CA PHE A 73 -21.35 -8.26 -4.46
C PHE A 73 -22.57 -7.90 -3.60
N GLU A 74 -23.58 -7.23 -4.15
CA GLU A 74 -24.84 -6.95 -3.45
C GLU A 74 -25.57 -8.23 -3.04
N VAL A 75 -25.62 -9.27 -3.88
CA VAL A 75 -26.28 -10.55 -3.53
C VAL A 75 -25.51 -11.33 -2.48
N VAL A 76 -24.18 -11.26 -2.49
CA VAL A 76 -23.30 -11.89 -1.49
C VAL A 76 -23.36 -11.15 -0.16
N GLU A 77 -23.37 -9.82 -0.17
CA GLU A 77 -23.55 -9.00 1.02
C GLU A 77 -24.96 -9.14 1.58
N ASP A 78 -26.01 -9.23 0.76
CA ASP A 78 -27.38 -9.52 1.23
C ASP A 78 -27.52 -10.95 1.79
N PHE A 79 -26.77 -11.93 1.28
CA PHE A 79 -26.71 -13.27 1.90
C PHE A 79 -25.92 -13.28 3.20
N ARG A 80 -24.81 -12.53 3.27
CA ARG A 80 -24.00 -12.33 4.47
C ARG A 80 -24.82 -11.59 5.54
N ASP A 81 -25.54 -10.55 5.17
CA ASP A 81 -26.43 -9.80 6.03
C ASP A 81 -27.60 -10.67 6.48
N ARG A 82 -28.21 -11.49 5.61
CA ARG A 82 -29.22 -12.46 6.02
C ARG A 82 -28.67 -13.50 6.99
N ALA A 83 -27.45 -13.99 6.81
CA ALA A 83 -26.78 -14.90 7.74
C ALA A 83 -26.44 -14.23 9.09
N ILE A 84 -26.06 -12.94 9.06
CA ILE A 84 -25.81 -12.13 10.26
C ILE A 84 -27.13 -11.75 10.97
N HIS A 85 -28.20 -11.52 10.21
CA HIS A 85 -29.53 -11.18 10.70
C HIS A 85 -30.24 -12.39 11.32
N ASN A 86 -30.09 -13.60 10.76
CA ASN A 86 -30.50 -14.84 11.41
C ASN A 86 -29.67 -15.11 12.68
N ASN A 87 -28.44 -14.59 12.76
CA ASN A 87 -27.60 -14.58 13.96
C ASN A 87 -27.93 -13.48 14.97
N LYS A 88 -28.98 -12.65 14.76
CA LYS A 88 -29.43 -11.71 15.82
C LYS A 88 -29.99 -12.41 17.06
N SER A 89 -30.19 -13.73 17.02
CA SER A 89 -30.53 -14.53 18.21
C SER A 89 -29.36 -15.20 18.93
N LYS A 90 -28.11 -15.20 18.40
CA LYS A 90 -26.90 -15.64 19.13
C LYS A 90 -25.63 -15.40 18.28
N SER A 91 -24.55 -14.99 18.94
CA SER A 91 -23.16 -14.97 18.44
C SER A 91 -22.66 -13.72 17.66
N LYS A 92 -22.73 -12.55 18.31
CA LYS A 92 -21.74 -11.46 18.09
C LYS A 92 -20.46 -11.65 18.93
N LYS A 93 -20.07 -12.90 19.23
CA LYS A 93 -19.01 -13.24 20.21
C LYS A 93 -17.70 -13.79 19.63
N ASP A 94 -17.65 -14.26 18.38
CA ASP A 94 -16.49 -15.09 17.96
C ASP A 94 -15.44 -14.42 17.08
N TYR A 95 -15.63 -13.17 16.63
CA TYR A 95 -14.60 -12.47 15.85
C TYR A 95 -13.54 -11.72 16.71
N HIS A 96 -13.69 -11.64 18.05
CA HIS A 96 -12.71 -10.92 18.89
C HIS A 96 -12.17 -11.69 20.12
N LEU A 97 -12.51 -12.97 20.31
CA LEU A 97 -12.05 -13.76 21.47
C LEU A 97 -11.03 -14.87 21.17
N SER A 98 -10.46 -14.93 19.96
CA SER A 98 -9.44 -15.92 19.60
C SER A 98 -8.06 -15.69 20.27
N THR A 99 -7.89 -14.62 21.05
CA THR A 99 -6.73 -14.49 21.93
C THR A 99 -7.05 -15.13 23.29
N LYS A 100 -6.44 -16.28 23.59
CA LYS A 100 -6.72 -17.10 24.79
C LYS A 100 -6.52 -16.43 26.17
N CYS A 101 -6.10 -15.16 26.26
CA CYS A 101 -5.99 -14.39 27.50
C CYS A 101 -6.14 -12.88 27.24
N SER A 102 -7.33 -12.39 26.91
CA SER A 102 -7.55 -10.94 26.81
C SER A 102 -8.16 -10.39 28.10
N ARG A 103 -7.74 -9.19 28.50
CA ARG A 103 -8.31 -8.46 29.65
C ARG A 103 -9.82 -8.15 29.49
N ALA A 104 -10.32 -8.21 28.26
CA ALA A 104 -11.75 -8.13 27.95
C ALA A 104 -12.49 -9.44 28.29
N ARG A 105 -11.83 -10.60 28.13
CA ARG A 105 -12.37 -11.91 28.52
C ARG A 105 -12.55 -12.02 30.03
N GLU A 106 -11.57 -11.58 30.83
CA GLU A 106 -11.69 -11.53 32.29
C GLU A 106 -12.92 -10.72 32.74
N VAL A 107 -13.23 -9.62 32.04
CA VAL A 107 -14.41 -8.81 32.32
C VAL A 107 -15.70 -9.58 32.01
N ILE A 108 -15.76 -10.31 30.90
CA ILE A 108 -16.93 -11.12 30.53
C ILE A 108 -17.12 -12.29 31.51
N GLU A 109 -16.04 -12.97 31.88
CA GLU A 109 -16.05 -14.11 32.81
C GLU A 109 -16.41 -13.70 34.25
N SER A 110 -16.27 -12.42 34.60
CA SER A 110 -16.73 -11.89 35.89
C SER A 110 -18.27 -11.83 36.04
N PHE A 111 -19.02 -11.98 34.94
CA PHE A 111 -20.48 -12.03 34.95
C PHE A 111 -20.98 -13.48 34.88
N PRO A 112 -21.96 -13.87 35.72
CA PRO A 112 -22.67 -15.14 35.56
C PRO A 112 -23.28 -15.27 34.15
N PRO A 113 -23.25 -16.47 33.52
CA PRO A 113 -23.70 -16.70 32.15
C PRO A 113 -25.24 -16.75 32.04
N THR A 114 -25.91 -15.68 32.46
CA THR A 114 -27.37 -15.50 32.44
C THR A 114 -27.77 -14.42 31.44
N GLY A 115 -28.90 -14.60 30.75
CA GLY A 115 -29.41 -13.67 29.73
C GLY A 115 -29.46 -12.20 30.19
N ASP A 116 -29.87 -11.98 31.44
CA ASP A 116 -30.04 -10.65 32.04
C ASP A 116 -28.71 -9.93 32.31
N ASN A 117 -27.60 -10.66 32.36
CA ASN A 117 -26.27 -10.12 32.62
C ASN A 117 -25.52 -9.75 31.34
N TYR A 118 -25.99 -10.17 30.16
CA TYR A 118 -25.36 -9.82 28.88
C TYR A 118 -25.32 -8.31 28.62
N PRO A 119 -26.42 -7.54 28.81
CA PRO A 119 -26.38 -6.08 28.62
C PRO A 119 -25.37 -5.41 29.56
N LYS A 120 -25.27 -5.89 30.80
CA LYS A 120 -24.33 -5.36 31.82
C LYS A 120 -22.88 -5.66 31.48
N ALA A 121 -22.59 -6.85 30.96
CA ALA A 121 -21.26 -7.21 30.48
C ALA A 121 -20.85 -6.37 29.26
N ILE A 122 -21.77 -6.15 28.31
CA ILE A 122 -21.52 -5.30 27.14
C ILE A 122 -21.27 -3.85 27.56
N ASP A 123 -22.06 -3.31 28.48
CA ASP A 123 -21.89 -1.95 28.98
C ASP A 123 -20.55 -1.78 29.73
N CYS A 124 -20.16 -2.78 30.53
CA CYS A 124 -18.85 -2.79 31.20
C CYS A 124 -17.69 -2.82 30.19
N LEU A 125 -17.81 -3.60 29.11
CA LEU A 125 -16.82 -3.63 28.03
C LEU A 125 -16.73 -2.29 27.29
N LYS A 126 -17.88 -1.68 26.96
CA LYS A 126 -17.91 -0.35 26.32
C LYS A 126 -17.28 0.70 27.22
N THR A 127 -17.60 0.69 28.52
CA THR A 127 -17.05 1.65 29.49
C THR A 127 -15.54 1.47 29.67
N ARG A 128 -15.03 0.23 29.76
CA ARG A 128 -13.60 -0.03 29.96
C ARG A 128 -12.77 0.14 28.69
N PHE A 129 -13.26 -0.33 27.56
CA PHE A 129 -12.47 -0.49 26.32
C PHE A 129 -12.98 0.34 25.14
N GLY A 130 -14.28 0.69 25.11
CA GLY A 130 -14.89 1.57 24.10
C GLY A 130 -14.76 3.06 24.42
N ARG A 131 -13.61 3.47 24.97
CA ARG A 131 -13.31 4.86 25.31
C ARG A 131 -12.94 5.65 24.05
N ASN A 132 -13.99 6.12 23.36
CA ASN A 132 -13.85 6.88 22.12
C ASN A 132 -13.02 8.15 22.31
N ASP A 133 -13.09 8.79 23.48
CA ASP A 133 -12.29 9.95 23.87
C ASP A 133 -10.78 9.69 23.76
N LEU A 134 -10.31 8.55 24.29
CA LEU A 134 -8.90 8.16 24.19
C LEU A 134 -8.50 7.78 22.77
N GLN A 135 -9.41 7.16 22.00
CA GLN A 135 -9.13 6.81 20.61
C GLN A 135 -8.99 8.06 19.73
N VAL A 136 -9.86 9.06 19.94
CA VAL A 136 -9.74 10.38 19.30
C VAL A 136 -8.38 11.01 19.63
N GLU A 137 -7.97 10.97 20.90
CA GLU A 137 -6.68 11.50 21.32
C GLU A 137 -5.50 10.79 20.62
N VAL A 138 -5.55 9.46 20.49
CA VAL A 138 -4.52 8.69 19.78
C VAL A 138 -4.40 9.13 18.33
N TYR A 139 -5.52 9.24 17.61
CA TYR A 139 -5.51 9.63 16.20
C TYR A 139 -5.07 11.09 15.99
N VAL A 140 -5.47 12.01 16.86
CA VAL A 140 -4.98 13.40 16.84
C VAL A 140 -3.49 13.46 17.13
N ARG A 141 -2.99 12.69 18.11
CA ARG A 141 -1.55 12.61 18.39
C ARG A 141 -0.78 12.01 17.22
N GLU A 142 -1.34 11.05 16.50
CA GLU A 142 -0.70 10.49 15.31
C GLU A 142 -0.62 11.51 14.17
N LEU A 143 -1.68 12.30 13.95
CA LEU A 143 -1.64 13.45 13.04
C LEU A 143 -0.53 14.45 13.44
N LEU A 144 -0.41 14.80 14.72
CA LEU A 144 0.65 15.68 15.20
C LEU A 144 2.06 15.10 15.00
N LYS A 145 2.23 13.78 15.17
CA LYS A 145 3.51 13.11 14.86
C LYS A 145 3.86 13.22 13.38
N LEU A 146 2.87 13.11 12.49
CA LEU A 146 3.07 13.30 11.05
C LEU A 146 3.56 14.73 10.74
N VAL A 147 2.96 15.75 11.35
CA VAL A 147 3.42 17.15 11.26
C VAL A 147 4.90 17.26 11.65
N LEU A 148 5.26 16.72 12.82
CA LEU A 148 6.62 16.81 13.35
C LEU A 148 7.64 16.03 12.49
N LYS A 149 7.25 14.90 11.92
CA LYS A 149 8.10 14.11 11.03
C LYS A 149 8.39 14.86 9.72
N ASN A 150 7.39 15.53 9.17
CA ASN A 150 7.52 16.24 7.89
C ASN A 150 8.26 17.57 8.04
N ALA A 151 8.12 18.26 9.18
CA ALA A 151 8.89 19.47 9.49
C ALA A 151 10.41 19.23 9.56
N ASN A 152 10.85 18.00 9.88
CA ASN A 152 12.25 17.66 10.16
C ASN A 152 12.94 16.83 9.06
N SER A 153 12.25 16.52 7.95
CA SER A 153 12.79 15.64 6.90
C SER A 153 12.81 16.29 5.52
N ASN A 154 13.86 16.00 4.74
CA ASN A 154 13.90 16.33 3.32
C ASN A 154 12.91 15.39 2.60
N PHE A 155 11.73 15.91 2.28
CA PHE A 155 10.64 15.15 1.70
C PHE A 155 10.97 14.65 0.28
N CYS A 156 10.70 13.37 0.00
CA CYS A 156 10.81 12.77 -1.33
C CYS A 156 9.40 12.48 -1.89
N SER A 157 9.20 12.55 -3.20
CA SER A 157 7.90 12.34 -3.88
C SER A 157 7.22 11.00 -3.54
N ASN A 158 7.99 9.91 -3.38
CA ASN A 158 7.48 8.61 -2.94
C ASN A 158 6.85 8.63 -1.53
N ASN A 159 7.13 9.65 -0.73
CA ASN A 159 6.57 9.85 0.60
C ASN A 159 5.21 10.56 0.57
N LEU A 160 4.79 11.13 -0.57
CA LEU A 160 3.50 11.82 -0.69
C LEU A 160 2.33 10.85 -0.67
N CYS A 161 2.42 9.74 -1.41
CA CYS A 161 1.40 8.70 -1.39
C CYS A 161 1.21 8.15 0.04
N ALA A 162 2.31 7.79 0.71
CA ALA A 162 2.29 7.37 2.11
C ALA A 162 1.75 8.46 3.05
N LEU A 163 2.08 9.74 2.85
CA LEU A 163 1.56 10.85 3.64
C LEU A 163 0.04 10.95 3.48
N TYR A 164 -0.45 10.95 2.25
CA TYR A 164 -1.86 11.03 1.92
C TYR A 164 -2.63 9.86 2.54
N ASP A 165 -2.17 8.62 2.35
CA ASP A 165 -2.80 7.42 2.92
C ASP A 165 -2.89 7.50 4.45
N ASN A 166 -1.82 7.94 5.10
CA ASN A 166 -1.83 8.11 6.56
C ASN A 166 -2.81 9.20 7.00
N LEU A 167 -2.85 10.34 6.32
CA LEU A 167 -3.80 11.42 6.62
C LEU A 167 -5.25 10.96 6.42
N GLU A 168 -5.55 10.34 5.29
CA GLU A 168 -6.88 9.81 4.98
C GLU A 168 -7.28 8.73 6.00
N GLN A 169 -6.37 7.85 6.41
CA GLN A 169 -6.61 6.86 7.44
C GLN A 169 -6.99 7.50 8.79
N GLN A 170 -6.23 8.50 9.25
CA GLN A 170 -6.52 9.17 10.53
C GLN A 170 -7.85 9.93 10.48
N ILE A 171 -8.11 10.65 9.39
CA ILE A 171 -9.35 11.43 9.21
C ILE A 171 -10.57 10.49 9.17
N ARG A 172 -10.51 9.41 8.37
CA ARG A 172 -11.58 8.40 8.30
C ARG A 172 -11.83 7.72 9.64
N ALA A 173 -10.79 7.46 10.43
CA ALA A 173 -10.93 6.90 11.76
C ALA A 173 -11.62 7.87 12.73
N LEU A 174 -11.27 9.16 12.68
CA LEU A 174 -11.93 10.20 13.46
C LEU A 174 -13.41 10.36 13.10
N GLU A 175 -13.75 10.31 11.81
CA GLU A 175 -15.13 10.35 11.34
C GLU A 175 -15.96 9.16 11.84
N THR A 176 -15.36 7.95 11.83
CA THR A 176 -16.00 6.74 12.35
C THR A 176 -16.32 6.83 13.85
N LEU A 177 -15.51 7.57 14.61
CA LEU A 177 -15.74 7.82 16.04
C LEU A 177 -16.76 8.93 16.33
N GLY A 178 -17.37 9.50 15.29
CA GLY A 178 -18.36 10.56 15.44
C GLY A 178 -17.74 11.95 15.66
N VAL A 179 -16.43 12.11 15.43
CA VAL A 179 -15.81 13.43 15.32
C VAL A 179 -16.20 13.98 13.96
N THR A 180 -17.42 14.54 13.88
CA THR A 180 -17.97 15.05 12.62
C THR A 180 -17.03 16.10 12.03
N THR A 181 -16.67 15.92 10.77
CA THR A 181 -15.79 16.79 9.99
C THR A 181 -16.32 18.24 9.99
N ASP A 182 -17.63 18.49 10.09
CA ASP A 182 -18.18 19.87 10.15
C ASP A 182 -17.72 20.68 11.38
N LYS A 183 -17.68 20.07 12.57
CA LYS A 183 -17.29 20.78 13.81
C LYS A 183 -15.77 20.76 14.05
N SER A 184 -15.09 19.76 13.50
CA SER A 184 -13.65 19.52 13.71
C SER A 184 -12.78 19.99 12.55
N ALA A 185 -13.34 20.28 11.37
CA ALA A 185 -12.57 20.73 10.21
C ALA A 185 -11.79 22.01 10.49
N ALA A 186 -12.31 22.91 11.33
CA ALA A 186 -11.58 24.11 11.74
C ALA A 186 -10.26 23.80 12.47
N LEU A 187 -10.16 22.65 13.15
CA LEU A 187 -8.94 22.17 13.79
C LEU A 187 -8.12 21.26 12.85
N LEU A 188 -8.80 20.37 12.12
CA LEU A 188 -8.14 19.40 11.25
C LEU A 188 -7.47 20.06 10.05
N TYR A 189 -8.07 21.11 9.48
CA TYR A 189 -7.52 21.80 8.32
C TYR A 189 -6.11 22.36 8.59
N PRO A 190 -5.87 23.18 9.63
CA PRO A 190 -4.52 23.65 9.95
C PRO A 190 -3.53 22.51 10.24
N LEU A 191 -3.97 21.41 10.85
CA LEU A 191 -3.12 20.25 11.11
C LEU A 191 -2.68 19.57 9.81
N VAL A 192 -3.62 19.32 8.91
CA VAL A 192 -3.35 18.69 7.60
C VAL A 192 -2.49 19.60 6.75
N GLU A 193 -2.78 20.91 6.72
CA GLU A 193 -1.95 21.91 6.04
C GLU A 193 -0.51 21.92 6.59
N SER A 194 -0.34 21.82 7.92
CA SER A 194 0.99 21.78 8.55
C SER A 194 1.77 20.50 8.29
N CYS A 195 1.12 19.40 7.89
CA CYS A 195 1.80 18.18 7.47
C CYS A 195 2.50 18.32 6.11
N MET A 196 2.19 19.37 5.35
CA MET A 196 2.57 19.44 3.94
C MET A 196 3.97 20.05 3.76
N PRO A 197 4.80 19.49 2.85
CA PRO A 197 6.04 20.14 2.45
C PRO A 197 5.78 21.45 1.69
N GLU A 198 6.75 22.36 1.75
CA GLU A 198 6.62 23.71 1.19
C GLU A 198 6.27 23.71 -0.30
N ASP A 199 6.84 22.79 -1.09
CA ASP A 199 6.57 22.72 -2.54
C ASP A 199 5.09 22.41 -2.83
N PHE A 200 4.48 21.49 -2.06
CA PHE A 200 3.06 21.16 -2.18
C PHE A 200 2.17 22.27 -1.65
N LEU A 201 2.57 22.96 -0.58
CA LEU A 201 1.85 24.14 -0.11
C LEU A 201 1.85 25.24 -1.17
N ARG A 202 2.98 25.51 -1.84
CA ARG A 202 3.03 26.49 -2.92
C ARG A 202 2.15 26.07 -4.10
N ALA A 203 2.10 24.79 -4.45
CA ALA A 203 1.22 24.28 -5.49
C ALA A 203 -0.27 24.39 -5.09
N TRP A 204 -0.61 24.05 -3.86
CA TRP A 204 -1.94 24.18 -3.28
C TRP A 204 -2.44 25.62 -3.30
N GLN A 205 -1.60 26.57 -2.85
CA GLN A 205 -1.92 28.01 -2.83
C GLN A 205 -2.11 28.60 -4.23
N ARG A 206 -1.48 28.01 -5.26
CA ARG A 206 -1.68 28.40 -6.67
C ARG A 206 -2.87 27.71 -7.32
N SER A 207 -3.42 26.67 -6.67
CA SER A 207 -4.53 25.93 -7.22
C SER A 207 -5.81 26.77 -7.20
N SER A 208 -6.61 26.65 -8.26
CA SER A 208 -7.93 27.29 -8.36
C SER A 208 -8.93 26.81 -7.31
N ASN A 209 -8.60 25.76 -6.55
CA ASN A 209 -9.44 25.17 -5.52
C ASN A 209 -9.23 25.79 -4.13
N PHE A 210 -8.19 26.61 -3.94
CA PHE A 210 -7.91 27.25 -2.64
C PHE A 210 -9.03 28.22 -2.21
N ASP A 211 -9.60 28.96 -3.18
CA ASP A 211 -10.55 30.05 -2.95
C ASP A 211 -12.03 29.60 -3.00
N LEU A 212 -12.29 28.29 -3.11
CA LEU A 212 -13.63 27.77 -3.39
C LEU A 212 -14.49 27.51 -2.13
N GLY A 213 -13.94 27.70 -0.93
CA GLY A 213 -14.57 27.26 0.32
C GLY A 213 -14.82 28.39 1.33
N SER A 214 -16.10 28.77 1.51
CA SER A 214 -16.54 29.65 2.61
C SER A 214 -16.44 28.99 3.99
N ASP A 215 -16.38 27.65 4.04
CA ASP A 215 -16.41 26.88 5.29
C ASP A 215 -15.19 25.95 5.45
N SER A 216 -14.76 25.72 6.69
CA SER A 216 -13.53 24.97 7.01
C SER A 216 -13.56 23.54 6.49
N LYS A 217 -14.73 22.89 6.45
CA LYS A 217 -14.87 21.54 5.92
C LYS A 217 -14.65 21.49 4.43
N THR A 218 -15.27 22.42 3.69
CA THR A 218 -15.08 22.51 2.24
C THR A 218 -13.63 22.75 1.85
N ARG A 219 -12.88 23.51 2.66
CA ARG A 219 -11.43 23.72 2.48
C ARG A 219 -10.62 22.47 2.77
N LEU A 220 -10.95 21.73 3.83
CA LEU A 220 -10.32 20.43 4.14
C LEU A 220 -10.56 19.41 3.02
N ASP A 221 -11.79 19.25 2.57
CA ASP A 221 -12.15 18.32 1.49
C ASP A 221 -11.43 18.70 0.19
N SER A 222 -11.32 19.99 -0.10
CA SER A 222 -10.62 20.49 -1.29
C SER A 222 -9.11 20.24 -1.21
N LEU A 223 -8.51 20.38 -0.03
CA LEU A 223 -7.10 20.06 0.21
C LEU A 223 -6.82 18.56 0.05
N LEU A 224 -7.68 17.69 0.60
CA LEU A 224 -7.55 16.24 0.43
C LEU A 224 -7.72 15.81 -1.03
N LYS A 225 -8.67 16.40 -1.76
CA LYS A 225 -8.85 16.15 -3.20
C LYS A 225 -7.65 16.61 -4.02
N PHE A 226 -7.08 17.76 -3.70
CA PHE A 226 -5.86 18.24 -4.33
C PHE A 226 -4.70 17.27 -4.11
N LEU A 227 -4.49 16.85 -2.86
CA LEU A 227 -3.48 15.86 -2.49
C LEU A 227 -3.62 14.55 -3.26
N LYS A 228 -4.84 14.02 -3.33
CA LYS A 228 -5.15 12.81 -4.09
C LYS A 228 -4.77 12.98 -5.57
N THR A 229 -5.14 14.12 -6.16
CA THR A 229 -4.83 14.44 -7.56
C THR A 229 -3.32 14.49 -7.79
N GLU A 230 -2.58 15.09 -6.86
CA GLU A 230 -1.13 15.20 -6.94
C GLU A 230 -0.45 13.82 -6.83
N VAL A 231 -0.91 12.95 -5.93
CA VAL A 231 -0.44 11.56 -5.81
C VAL A 231 -0.68 10.80 -7.12
N GLU A 232 -1.90 10.84 -7.66
CA GLU A 232 -2.20 10.20 -8.93
C GLU A 232 -1.39 10.78 -10.10
N SER A 233 -1.06 12.07 -10.06
CA SER A 233 -0.23 12.71 -11.09
C SER A 233 1.22 12.23 -11.03
N GLU A 234 1.79 12.09 -9.83
CA GLU A 234 3.12 11.51 -9.60
C GLU A 234 3.16 10.05 -10.07
N GLU A 235 2.13 9.25 -9.78
CA GLU A 235 2.02 7.89 -10.29
C GLU A 235 1.99 7.84 -11.82
N ARG A 236 1.22 8.72 -12.46
CA ARG A 236 1.20 8.83 -13.93
C ARG A 236 2.54 9.27 -14.51
N ILE A 237 3.24 10.22 -13.88
CA ILE A 237 4.57 10.66 -14.29
C ILE A 237 5.56 9.49 -14.14
N ASN A 238 5.53 8.78 -13.02
CA ASN A 238 6.39 7.62 -12.79
C ASN A 238 6.12 6.51 -13.81
N LEU A 239 4.86 6.25 -14.16
CA LEU A 239 4.48 5.32 -15.21
C LEU A 239 4.98 5.77 -16.59
N ALA A 240 4.83 7.05 -16.94
CA ALA A 240 5.31 7.61 -18.21
C ALA A 240 6.85 7.55 -18.30
N MET A 241 7.54 7.83 -17.20
CA MET A 241 9.00 7.77 -17.11
C MET A 241 9.53 6.33 -17.10
N ALA A 242 8.77 5.39 -16.53
CA ALA A 242 9.09 3.96 -16.58
C ALA A 242 8.81 3.34 -17.97
N GLY A 243 7.80 3.85 -18.68
CA GLY A 243 7.32 3.33 -19.96
C GLY A 243 8.20 3.61 -21.18
N VAL A 244 9.20 4.50 -21.07
CA VAL A 244 10.10 4.86 -22.19
C VAL A 244 11.56 4.42 -21.92
N CYS A 245 11.80 3.59 -20.91
CA CYS A 245 13.09 2.93 -20.78
C CYS A 245 13.17 1.72 -21.72
N LEU A 246 13.82 1.90 -22.88
CA LEU A 246 14.61 0.83 -23.51
C LEU A 246 15.53 0.27 -22.42
N LYS A 247 15.14 -0.86 -21.83
CA LYS A 247 15.96 -1.56 -20.84
C LYS A 247 17.21 -2.07 -21.53
N ASP A 248 18.30 -1.31 -21.46
CA ASP A 248 19.61 -1.94 -21.40
C ASP A 248 19.95 -2.10 -19.92
N GLY A 249 20.01 -3.35 -19.49
CA GLY A 249 20.07 -3.71 -18.08
C GLY A 249 21.34 -3.23 -17.42
N SER A 250 21.22 -2.56 -16.28
CA SER A 250 22.08 -2.81 -15.12
C SER A 250 21.59 -2.02 -13.92
N SER A 251 20.80 -2.70 -13.08
CA SER A 251 20.68 -2.35 -11.67
C SER A 251 22.06 -2.43 -11.04
N TYR A 252 22.70 -1.31 -10.71
CA TYR A 252 23.57 -1.23 -9.53
C TYR A 252 23.56 0.17 -8.93
N LYS A 253 23.18 0.18 -7.67
CA LYS A 253 23.16 1.28 -6.68
C LYS A 253 24.44 2.12 -6.74
N ASN A 254 24.33 3.44 -6.75
CA ASN A 254 24.60 4.28 -5.57
C ASN A 254 24.55 5.76 -5.95
N GLY A 255 23.99 6.55 -5.04
CA GLY A 255 23.67 7.95 -5.24
C GLY A 255 24.86 8.86 -5.50
N SER A 256 24.54 10.01 -6.09
CA SER A 256 25.17 11.28 -5.72
C SER A 256 24.33 12.44 -6.27
N LYS A 257 24.15 13.44 -5.39
CA LYS A 257 23.75 14.82 -5.67
C LYS A 257 23.93 15.23 -7.13
N LEU A 258 22.85 15.66 -7.78
CA LEU A 258 22.94 16.52 -8.94
C LEU A 258 22.42 17.90 -8.57
N ASN A 259 23.37 18.85 -8.64
CA ASN A 259 23.14 20.27 -8.57
C ASN A 259 22.15 20.71 -9.65
N LYS A 260 21.38 21.70 -9.25
CA LYS A 260 20.46 22.54 -10.02
C LYS A 260 21.19 23.22 -11.19
N ASP A 261 20.38 23.63 -12.17
CA ASP A 261 20.64 24.54 -13.29
C ASP A 261 21.17 23.93 -14.60
N LYS A 262 20.21 23.60 -15.47
CA LYS A 262 20.15 24.14 -16.85
C LYS A 262 18.80 23.83 -17.47
N MET A 263 18.09 24.88 -17.87
CA MET A 263 16.87 24.79 -18.67
C MET A 263 17.18 24.04 -19.98
N CYS A 264 16.42 22.98 -20.25
CA CYS A 264 16.46 22.28 -21.54
C CYS A 264 15.87 23.20 -22.61
N THR A 265 16.69 23.64 -23.56
CA THR A 265 16.20 24.28 -24.80
C THR A 265 16.30 23.26 -25.94
N ALA A 266 15.38 23.32 -26.90
CA ALA A 266 15.24 22.36 -28.01
C ALA A 266 16.52 22.11 -28.84
N ALA A 267 17.54 22.97 -28.72
CA ALA A 267 18.84 22.81 -29.38
C ALA A 267 19.66 21.59 -28.88
N SER A 268 19.42 21.08 -27.67
CA SER A 268 20.14 19.89 -27.18
C SER A 268 19.73 18.58 -27.86
N LEU A 269 18.58 18.53 -28.55
CA LEU A 269 18.15 17.34 -29.32
C LEU A 269 18.87 17.20 -30.66
N LEU A 270 19.52 18.26 -31.15
CA LEU A 270 20.19 18.28 -32.46
C LEU A 270 21.71 18.16 -32.39
N SER A 271 22.27 18.07 -31.18
CA SER A 271 23.68 17.71 -31.02
C SER A 271 23.79 16.19 -31.06
N THR A 272 24.09 15.63 -32.24
CA THR A 272 24.81 14.36 -32.37
C THR A 272 26.21 14.49 -31.79
N SER A 273 26.33 14.84 -30.51
CA SER A 273 27.51 14.47 -29.75
C SER A 273 27.39 12.97 -29.54
N VAL A 274 28.03 12.22 -30.42
CA VAL A 274 28.47 10.86 -30.17
C VAL A 274 28.88 10.82 -28.70
N THR A 275 28.07 10.20 -27.85
CA THR A 275 28.53 9.80 -26.53
C THR A 275 29.70 8.89 -26.86
N ALA A 276 30.91 9.42 -26.73
CA ALA A 276 32.11 8.65 -26.91
C ALA A 276 32.06 7.59 -25.82
N GLU A 277 31.47 6.43 -26.14
CA GLU A 277 31.57 5.23 -25.35
C GLU A 277 33.05 5.12 -25.01
N LYS A 278 33.39 5.00 -23.72
CA LYS A 278 34.79 4.94 -23.28
C LYS A 278 35.37 3.60 -23.75
N LEU A 279 35.76 3.54 -25.01
CA LEU A 279 36.33 2.38 -25.65
C LEU A 279 37.79 2.23 -25.20
N CYS A 280 38.23 1.00 -25.08
CA CYS A 280 39.59 0.65 -24.70
C CYS A 280 40.60 1.22 -25.72
N VAL A 281 41.64 1.90 -25.23
CA VAL A 281 42.67 2.52 -26.09
C VAL A 281 43.46 1.52 -26.94
N PHE A 282 43.55 0.26 -26.48
CA PHE A 282 44.35 -0.78 -27.13
C PHE A 282 43.56 -1.63 -28.12
N CYS A 283 42.25 -1.82 -27.91
CA CYS A 283 41.47 -2.73 -28.75
C CYS A 283 40.07 -2.22 -29.11
N SER A 284 39.73 -0.99 -28.74
CA SER A 284 38.44 -0.34 -28.99
C SER A 284 37.22 -1.11 -28.45
N GLY A 285 37.41 -2.01 -27.48
CA GLY A 285 36.31 -2.74 -26.82
C GLY A 285 35.67 -1.96 -25.67
N LYS A 286 34.45 -2.34 -25.26
CA LYS A 286 33.69 -1.71 -24.16
C LYS A 286 34.19 -2.11 -22.76
N HIS A 287 35.45 -1.84 -22.45
CA HIS A 287 36.04 -2.05 -21.13
C HIS A 287 37.11 -1.00 -20.80
N LYS A 288 37.43 -0.85 -19.51
CA LYS A 288 38.51 0.05 -19.07
C LYS A 288 39.86 -0.42 -19.63
N SER A 289 40.62 0.47 -20.25
CA SER A 289 41.93 0.19 -20.87
C SER A 289 42.93 -0.52 -19.94
N ILE A 290 42.85 -0.26 -18.63
CA ILE A 290 43.68 -0.92 -17.60
C ILE A 290 43.45 -2.45 -17.53
N ASN A 291 42.24 -2.92 -17.84
CA ASN A 291 41.85 -4.33 -17.74
C ASN A 291 41.85 -5.03 -19.12
N CYS A 292 42.53 -4.46 -20.12
CA CYS A 292 42.51 -5.01 -21.47
C CYS A 292 43.40 -6.25 -21.61
N PHE A 293 42.80 -7.41 -21.85
CA PHE A 293 43.53 -8.66 -22.08
C PHE A 293 44.43 -8.62 -23.32
N LYS A 294 44.00 -7.95 -24.40
CA LYS A 294 44.85 -7.77 -25.59
C LYS A 294 46.07 -6.90 -25.28
N ALA A 295 45.92 -5.90 -24.40
CA ALA A 295 47.04 -5.06 -23.98
C ALA A 295 48.09 -5.82 -23.18
N GLN A 296 47.76 -6.94 -22.51
CA GLN A 296 48.77 -7.75 -21.82
C GLN A 296 49.77 -8.40 -22.78
N LYS A 297 49.34 -8.71 -24.01
CA LYS A 297 50.15 -9.35 -25.05
C LYS A 297 51.02 -8.38 -25.88
N ILE A 298 50.83 -7.07 -25.70
CA ILE A 298 51.61 -6.04 -26.42
C ILE A 298 52.90 -5.75 -25.64
N PRO A 299 54.08 -5.67 -26.28
CA PRO A 299 55.32 -5.27 -25.61
C PRO A 299 55.26 -3.82 -25.12
N TYR A 300 55.96 -3.53 -24.01
CA TYR A 300 55.88 -2.23 -23.32
C TYR A 300 56.24 -1.04 -24.24
N SER A 301 57.26 -1.20 -25.09
CA SER A 301 57.70 -0.18 -26.06
C SER A 301 56.60 0.20 -27.06
N GLU A 302 55.76 -0.76 -27.45
CA GLU A 302 54.66 -0.57 -28.39
C GLU A 302 53.43 0.03 -27.72
N LYS A 303 53.15 -0.33 -26.45
CA LYS A 303 52.11 0.36 -25.66
C LYS A 303 52.39 1.84 -25.51
N LEU A 304 53.64 2.21 -25.26
CA LEU A 304 54.04 3.62 -25.14
C LEU A 304 53.82 4.38 -26.45
N LYS A 305 54.08 3.77 -27.61
CA LYS A 305 53.79 4.39 -28.91
C LYS A 305 52.29 4.64 -29.07
N ILE A 306 51.45 3.62 -28.87
CA ILE A 306 49.98 3.73 -28.98
C ILE A 306 49.42 4.84 -28.08
N LEU A 307 49.91 4.95 -26.84
CA LEU A 307 49.44 5.95 -25.89
C LEU A 307 49.93 7.35 -26.23
N LYS A 308 51.16 7.48 -26.76
CA LYS A 308 51.71 8.75 -27.24
C LYS A 308 50.94 9.25 -28.45
N ASP A 309 50.68 8.39 -29.43
CA ASP A 309 49.98 8.72 -30.67
C ASP A 309 48.52 9.11 -30.41
N LYS A 310 47.87 8.45 -29.44
CA LYS A 310 46.48 8.74 -29.06
C LYS A 310 46.32 9.81 -27.98
N GLY A 311 47.41 10.33 -27.40
CA GLY A 311 47.38 11.37 -26.38
C GLY A 311 46.84 10.93 -25.00
N TYR A 312 47.08 9.67 -24.62
CA TYR A 312 46.63 9.10 -23.34
C TYR A 312 47.76 9.09 -22.29
N CYS A 313 47.39 9.27 -21.02
CA CYS A 313 48.33 9.18 -19.90
C CYS A 313 48.92 7.77 -19.79
N PHE A 314 50.25 7.66 -19.69
CA PHE A 314 50.95 6.37 -19.58
C PHE A 314 50.67 5.61 -18.27
N LYS A 315 50.17 6.31 -17.23
CA LYS A 315 49.90 5.72 -15.91
C LYS A 315 48.46 5.25 -15.76
N CYS A 316 47.48 6.08 -16.12
CA CYS A 316 46.06 5.76 -15.89
C CYS A 316 45.25 5.49 -17.17
N PHE A 317 45.88 5.56 -18.35
CA PHE A 317 45.25 5.32 -19.65
C PHE A 317 43.97 6.16 -19.89
N LYS A 318 43.97 7.41 -19.42
CA LYS A 318 42.91 8.41 -19.68
C LYS A 318 43.50 9.55 -20.53
N ALA A 319 42.66 10.15 -21.38
CA ALA A 319 43.01 11.34 -22.15
C ALA A 319 43.01 12.60 -21.27
N GLY A 320 43.68 13.65 -21.72
CA GLY A 320 43.59 15.00 -21.14
C GLY A 320 44.64 15.37 -20.09
N HIS A 321 45.58 14.49 -19.75
CA HIS A 321 46.69 14.83 -18.86
C HIS A 321 47.94 13.96 -19.12
N ARG A 322 49.10 14.44 -18.64
CA ARG A 322 50.38 13.71 -18.65
C ARG A 322 50.63 13.04 -17.30
N VAL A 323 51.55 12.08 -17.24
CA VAL A 323 51.90 11.33 -16.01
C VAL A 323 52.25 12.25 -14.83
N ALA A 324 52.92 13.38 -15.08
CA ALA A 324 53.27 14.34 -14.02
C ALA A 324 52.07 15.05 -13.39
N LYS A 325 50.90 15.03 -14.05
CA LYS A 325 49.63 15.62 -13.59
C LYS A 325 48.56 14.53 -13.38
N CYS A 326 49.00 13.28 -13.16
CA CYS A 326 48.17 12.10 -13.03
C CYS A 326 47.99 11.69 -11.56
#